data_AF-A0AAW2Y2S4-F1
#
_entry.id   AF-A0AAW2Y2S4-F1
#
_cell.length_a   1.000
_cell.length_b   1.000
_cell.length_c   1.000
_cell.angle_alpha   90.00
_cell.angle_beta   90.00
_cell.angle_gamma   90.00
#
_symmetry.space_group_name_H-M   'P 1'
#
loop_
_entity.id
_entity.type
_entity.pdbx_description
1 polymer ?
#
loop_
_entity_poly.entity_id
_entity_poly.type
_entity_poly.pdbx_seq_one_letter_code
_entity_poly.pdbx_strand_id
1 'polypeptide(L)'
;MEDHNRPVTGYPASNPNPNGYSANPPPPGTAYPYTAAAAAPPPVNAYYSHQNNPYYQQPDPNIARRATFLRRVLAFVIGLIVVFAAITFIVWLVLRPQLPEFRVDSFSVSNFTLGNNSLISFTSEVGITARNPNKKMTLSYDHIQAVVFYKSWLLSDTMIPPFSQGTKNEISLTANFAAAGSFLDRPAGWYKQ
;
A
#
# COMPACT_ATOMS: atom_id res chain seq x y z
N MET A 1 17.43 -60.23 24.51
CA MET A 1 16.72 -59.56 23.40
C MET A 1 15.29 -59.45 23.87
N GLU A 2 14.95 -58.34 24.52
CA GLU A 2 13.63 -58.10 25.10
C GLU A 2 13.19 -56.69 24.70
N ASP A 3 12.00 -56.61 24.12
CA ASP A 3 11.40 -55.42 23.51
C ASP A 3 10.93 -54.43 24.60
N HIS A 4 11.34 -53.17 24.50
CA HIS A 4 11.11 -52.14 25.52
C HIS A 4 10.26 -51.00 24.94
N ASN A 5 8.98 -51.29 24.67
CA ASN A 5 8.05 -50.25 24.25
C ASN A 5 6.60 -50.53 24.69
N ARG A 6 6.24 -50.07 25.90
CA ARG A 6 4.86 -49.71 26.24
C ARG A 6 4.85 -48.48 27.14
N PRO A 7 4.14 -47.40 26.76
CA PRO A 7 3.91 -46.28 27.67
C PRO A 7 2.90 -46.72 28.75
N VAL A 8 3.34 -46.74 30.01
CA VAL A 8 2.50 -46.99 31.17
C VAL A 8 1.85 -45.66 31.58
N THR A 9 0.55 -45.54 31.31
CA THR A 9 -0.33 -44.49 31.82
C THR A 9 -0.88 -44.92 33.18
N GLY A 10 -0.38 -44.30 34.26
CA GLY A 10 -0.93 -44.44 35.60
C GLY A 10 -0.82 -43.11 36.34
N TYR A 11 -1.96 -42.55 36.77
CA TYR A 11 -2.01 -41.39 37.66
C TYR A 11 -1.35 -41.74 39.01
N PRO A 12 -0.64 -40.81 39.68
CA PRO A 12 -0.07 -41.10 40.99
C PRO A 12 -1.19 -41.31 42.04
N ALA A 13 -1.07 -42.42 42.76
CA ALA A 13 -1.94 -42.79 43.87
C ALA A 13 -1.80 -41.79 45.03
N SER A 14 -2.91 -41.56 45.73
CA SER A 14 -2.99 -40.74 46.94
C SER A 14 -2.08 -41.29 48.05
N ASN A 15 -1.21 -40.42 48.55
CA ASN A 15 -0.29 -40.65 49.66
C ASN A 15 -1.04 -41.08 50.95
N PRO A 16 -0.79 -42.27 51.52
CA PRO A 16 -1.28 -42.62 52.84
C PRO A 16 -0.42 -41.93 53.90
N ASN A 17 -1.03 -41.03 54.65
CA ASN A 17 -0.47 -40.35 55.82
C ASN A 17 0.27 -41.35 56.77
N PRO A 18 1.55 -41.12 57.10
CA PRO A 18 2.33 -42.04 57.93
C PRO A 18 2.25 -41.62 59.40
N ASN A 19 1.15 -41.94 60.09
CA ASN A 19 1.04 -41.75 61.55
C ASN A 19 0.12 -42.82 62.16
N GLY A 20 0.58 -44.07 62.15
CA GLY A 20 -0.03 -45.18 62.88
C GLY A 20 0.64 -45.33 64.24
N TYR A 21 0.14 -44.63 65.26
CA TYR A 21 0.55 -44.85 66.65
C TYR A 21 0.03 -46.20 67.14
N SER A 22 0.93 -46.98 67.75
CA SER A 22 0.68 -48.26 68.37
C SER A 22 -0.21 -48.14 69.62
N ALA A 23 -1.29 -48.91 69.66
CA ALA A 23 -2.13 -49.04 70.84
C ALA A 23 -1.48 -50.03 71.83
N ASN A 24 -0.97 -49.51 72.95
CA ASN A 24 -0.49 -50.30 74.08
C ASN A 24 -1.66 -50.53 75.07
N PRO A 25 -1.83 -51.73 75.65
CA PRO A 25 -2.95 -52.01 76.55
C PRO A 25 -2.79 -51.31 77.92
N PRO A 26 -3.90 -50.90 78.59
CA PRO A 26 -3.85 -50.11 79.82
C PRO A 26 -3.58 -50.97 81.07
N PRO A 27 -2.81 -50.45 82.06
CA PRO A 27 -2.74 -51.06 83.40
C PRO A 27 -3.93 -50.64 84.29
N PRO A 28 -4.31 -51.44 85.30
CA PRO A 28 -5.55 -51.24 86.06
C PRO A 28 -5.43 -50.18 87.17
N GLY A 29 -6.37 -49.23 87.12
CA GLY A 29 -7.07 -48.58 88.23
C GLY A 29 -6.34 -48.20 89.52
N THR A 30 -6.27 -46.89 89.78
CA THR A 30 -6.56 -46.30 91.11
C THR A 30 -7.14 -44.89 90.92
N ALA A 31 -8.14 -44.56 91.75
CA ALA A 31 -8.97 -43.36 91.64
C ALA A 31 -8.55 -42.24 92.63
N TYR A 32 -9.11 -41.04 92.39
CA TYR A 32 -9.16 -39.79 93.19
C TYR A 32 -8.07 -38.72 92.93
N PRO A 33 -8.36 -37.42 93.20
CA PRO A 33 -9.46 -36.61 92.69
C PRO A 33 -8.99 -35.26 92.10
N TYR A 34 -9.92 -34.58 91.41
CA TYR A 34 -9.78 -33.33 90.67
C TYR A 34 -9.30 -32.12 91.51
N THR A 35 -8.30 -31.39 91.01
CA THR A 35 -8.12 -29.95 91.26
C THR A 35 -7.77 -29.22 89.97
N ALA A 36 -8.67 -28.32 89.58
CA ALA A 36 -8.57 -27.45 88.42
C ALA A 36 -7.35 -26.52 88.50
N ALA A 37 -6.50 -26.55 87.48
CA ALA A 37 -5.59 -25.46 87.16
C ALA A 37 -5.98 -24.95 85.77
N ALA A 38 -6.55 -23.74 85.73
CA ALA A 38 -6.94 -23.05 84.52
C ALA A 38 -5.72 -22.86 83.60
N ALA A 39 -5.65 -23.62 82.51
CA ALA A 39 -4.67 -23.42 81.45
C ALA A 39 -5.13 -22.26 80.56
N ALA A 40 -4.28 -21.24 80.45
CA ALA A 40 -4.49 -20.09 79.57
C ALA A 40 -4.69 -20.53 78.10
N PRO A 41 -5.53 -19.81 77.31
CA PRO A 41 -5.71 -20.15 75.90
C PRO A 41 -4.41 -19.87 75.10
N PRO A 42 -4.04 -20.74 74.13
CA PRO A 42 -2.84 -20.53 73.32
C PRO A 42 -2.98 -19.30 72.40
N PRO A 43 -1.87 -18.60 72.08
CA PRO A 43 -1.90 -17.38 71.27
C PRO A 43 -2.37 -17.66 69.85
N VAL A 44 -3.29 -16.83 69.36
CA VAL A 44 -3.80 -16.86 67.99
C VAL A 44 -2.68 -16.42 67.04
N ASN A 45 -2.03 -17.37 66.39
CA ASN A 45 -1.09 -17.09 65.32
C ASN A 45 -1.85 -16.59 64.09
N ALA A 46 -1.95 -15.27 63.97
CA ALA A 46 -2.38 -14.55 62.77
C ALA A 46 -1.29 -14.64 61.68
N TYR A 47 -1.12 -15.82 61.08
CA TYR A 47 -0.36 -15.93 59.83
C TYR A 47 -1.26 -15.60 58.66
N TYR A 48 -1.14 -14.34 58.24
CA TYR A 48 -1.53 -13.90 56.91
C TYR A 48 -0.91 -14.80 55.84
N SER A 49 -1.75 -15.34 54.96
CA SER A 49 -1.40 -15.48 53.55
C SER A 49 -2.66 -15.46 52.70
N HIS A 50 -3.19 -14.27 52.42
CA HIS A 50 -3.97 -14.08 51.21
C HIS A 50 -2.99 -14.17 50.04
N GLN A 51 -2.94 -15.33 49.41
CA GLN A 51 -2.21 -15.57 48.19
C GLN A 51 -2.94 -14.82 47.07
N ASN A 52 -2.55 -13.56 46.86
CA ASN A 52 -2.95 -12.77 45.72
C ASN A 52 -2.27 -13.39 44.49
N ASN A 53 -2.97 -14.32 43.83
CA ASN A 53 -2.55 -14.84 42.55
C ASN A 53 -2.93 -13.75 41.53
N PRO A 54 -1.98 -13.00 40.93
CA PRO A 54 -2.34 -12.24 39.76
C PRO A 54 -2.75 -13.30 38.74
N TYR A 55 -4.05 -13.37 38.45
CA TYR A 55 -4.52 -14.14 37.31
C TYR A 55 -3.75 -13.59 36.10
N TYR A 56 -2.70 -14.30 35.70
CA TYR A 56 -2.16 -14.19 34.37
C TYR A 56 -3.32 -14.59 33.47
N GLN A 57 -4.08 -13.60 33.01
CA GLN A 57 -5.03 -13.77 31.93
C GLN A 57 -4.21 -14.27 30.75
N GLN A 58 -4.20 -15.59 30.54
CA GLN A 58 -3.60 -16.16 29.35
C GLN A 58 -4.36 -15.55 28.17
N PRO A 59 -3.66 -14.80 27.28
CA PRO A 59 -4.31 -14.24 26.11
C PRO A 59 -4.98 -15.37 25.34
N ASP A 60 -6.26 -15.22 25.01
CA ASP A 60 -7.02 -16.22 24.26
C ASP A 60 -6.18 -16.68 23.05
N PRO A 61 -5.85 -17.98 22.93
CA PRO A 61 -4.96 -18.48 21.88
C PRO A 61 -5.47 -18.14 20.47
N ASN A 62 -6.78 -17.93 20.31
CA ASN A 62 -7.37 -17.52 19.05
C ASN A 62 -7.05 -16.06 18.69
N ILE A 63 -7.01 -15.17 19.67
CA ILE A 63 -6.63 -13.75 19.49
C ILE A 63 -5.13 -13.66 19.12
N ALA A 64 -4.28 -14.43 19.80
CA ALA A 64 -2.84 -14.47 19.50
C ALA A 64 -2.54 -15.03 18.09
N ARG A 65 -3.25 -16.07 17.64
CA ARG A 65 -3.14 -16.62 16.27
C ARG A 65 -3.63 -15.64 15.20
N ARG A 66 -4.74 -14.93 15.45
CA ARG A 66 -5.26 -13.90 14.52
C ARG A 66 -4.32 -12.70 14.43
N ALA A 67 -3.80 -12.23 15.57
CA ALA A 67 -2.84 -11.12 15.60
C ALA A 67 -1.53 -11.47 14.87
N THR A 68 -1.02 -12.68 15.02
CA THR A 68 0.19 -13.14 14.30
C THR A 68 -0.05 -13.30 12.80
N PHE A 69 -1.22 -13.79 12.39
CA PHE A 69 -1.61 -13.84 10.98
C PHE A 69 -1.71 -12.45 10.36
N LEU A 70 -2.42 -11.52 11.00
CA LEU A 70 -2.56 -10.13 10.54
C LEU A 70 -1.19 -9.42 10.47
N ARG A 71 -0.31 -9.64 11.45
CA ARG A 71 1.05 -9.08 11.44
C ARG A 71 1.88 -9.61 10.26
N ARG A 72 1.74 -10.89 9.92
CA ARG A 72 2.42 -11.48 8.75
C ARG A 72 1.88 -10.91 7.43
N VAL A 73 0.56 -10.79 7.31
CA VAL A 73 -0.07 -10.18 6.12
C VAL A 73 0.34 -8.72 5.97
N LEU A 74 0.32 -7.94 7.05
CA LEU A 74 0.73 -6.54 7.04
C LEU A 74 2.23 -6.39 6.71
N ALA A 75 3.09 -7.24 7.27
CA ALA A 75 4.52 -7.26 6.91
C ALA A 75 4.73 -7.61 5.43
N PHE A 76 3.96 -8.55 4.88
CA PHE A 76 4.00 -8.89 3.46
C PHE A 76 3.56 -7.73 2.57
N VAL A 77 2.44 -7.06 2.92
CA VAL A 77 1.94 -5.89 2.18
C VAL A 77 2.94 -4.73 2.23
N ILE A 78 3.52 -4.45 3.38
CA ILE A 78 4.58 -3.43 3.51
C ILE A 78 5.79 -3.82 2.65
N GLY A 79 6.21 -5.09 2.68
CA GLY A 79 7.28 -5.60 1.84
C GLY A 79 6.99 -5.37 0.35
N LEU A 80 5.77 -5.66 -0.11
CA LEU A 80 5.35 -5.38 -1.48
C LEU A 80 5.43 -3.88 -1.80
N ILE A 81 4.90 -3.01 -0.93
CA ILE A 81 4.96 -1.55 -1.12
C ILE A 81 6.42 -1.09 -1.24
N VAL A 82 7.31 -1.59 -0.38
CA VAL A 82 8.75 -1.24 -0.43
C VAL A 82 9.38 -1.71 -1.73
N VAL A 83 9.08 -2.92 -2.20
CA VAL A 83 9.58 -3.41 -3.49
C VAL A 83 9.07 -2.56 -4.65
N PHE A 84 7.77 -2.27 -4.70
CA PHE A 84 7.20 -1.39 -5.73
C PHE A 84 7.82 0.01 -5.68
N ALA A 85 7.93 0.60 -4.49
CA ALA A 85 8.56 1.90 -4.31
C ALA A 85 10.03 1.90 -4.77
N ALA A 86 10.79 0.84 -4.45
CA ALA A 86 12.17 0.68 -4.91
C ALA A 86 12.25 0.57 -6.43
N ILE A 87 11.39 -0.24 -7.07
CA ILE A 87 11.33 -0.37 -8.53
C ILE A 87 11.01 0.99 -9.16
N THR A 88 9.96 1.67 -8.71
CA THR A 88 9.57 2.99 -9.21
C THR A 88 10.70 4.00 -9.02
N PHE A 89 11.37 3.99 -7.86
CA PHE A 89 12.49 4.88 -7.57
C PHE A 89 13.69 4.61 -8.48
N ILE A 90 14.05 3.34 -8.70
CA ILE A 90 15.13 2.95 -9.61
C ILE A 90 14.80 3.37 -11.05
N VAL A 91 13.58 3.07 -11.52
CA VAL A 91 13.12 3.48 -12.85
C VAL A 91 13.19 4.99 -12.99
N TRP A 92 12.71 5.74 -12.01
CA TRP A 92 12.78 7.20 -12.01
C TRP A 92 14.22 7.73 -12.06
N LEU A 93 15.13 7.13 -11.28
CA LEU A 93 16.54 7.52 -11.24
C LEU A 93 17.28 7.22 -12.55
N VAL A 94 17.02 6.06 -13.15
CA VAL A 94 17.67 5.60 -14.38
C VAL A 94 17.15 6.34 -15.60
N LEU A 95 15.82 6.48 -15.70
CA LEU A 95 15.16 7.01 -16.87
C LEU A 95 15.13 8.54 -16.85
N ARG A 96 15.07 9.18 -15.66
CA ARG A 96 14.82 10.62 -15.46
C ARG A 96 13.81 11.12 -16.49
N PRO A 97 12.50 10.86 -16.31
CA PRO A 97 11.50 11.15 -17.35
C PRO A 97 11.60 12.63 -17.75
N GLN A 98 12.22 12.88 -18.91
CA GLN A 98 12.24 14.20 -19.52
C GLN A 98 11.23 14.16 -20.64
N LEU A 99 10.23 15.04 -20.54
CA LEU A 99 9.21 15.15 -21.57
C LEU A 99 9.87 15.60 -22.88
N PRO A 100 9.47 15.02 -24.02
CA PRO A 100 9.92 15.50 -25.32
C PRO A 100 9.52 16.96 -25.50
N GLU A 101 10.40 17.74 -26.11
CA GLU A 101 10.18 19.16 -26.35
C GLU A 101 9.76 19.34 -27.81
N PHE A 102 8.64 20.03 -28.03
CA PHE A 102 8.16 20.38 -29.36
C PHE A 102 8.21 21.89 -29.53
N ARG A 103 8.76 22.34 -30.65
CA ARG A 103 8.86 23.74 -31.01
C ARG A 103 8.34 23.96 -32.41
N VAL A 104 7.69 25.10 -32.62
CA VAL A 104 7.30 25.56 -33.95
C VAL A 104 8.38 26.51 -34.43
N ASP A 105 9.08 26.15 -35.49
CA ASP A 105 10.19 26.95 -36.03
C ASP A 105 9.71 27.92 -37.10
N SER A 106 8.70 27.53 -37.88
CA SER A 106 8.16 28.35 -38.94
C SER A 106 6.66 28.13 -39.10
N PHE A 107 5.97 29.19 -39.48
CA PHE A 107 4.54 29.16 -39.80
C PHE A 107 4.32 30.05 -41.02
N SER A 108 3.92 29.43 -42.14
CA SER A 108 3.67 30.12 -43.39
C SER A 108 2.22 29.87 -43.83
N VAL A 109 1.53 30.93 -44.23
CA VAL A 109 0.15 30.85 -44.75
C VAL A 109 0.15 31.37 -46.18
N SER A 110 -0.48 30.60 -47.06
CA SER A 110 -0.65 30.90 -48.48
C SER A 110 -2.10 30.72 -48.89
N ASN A 111 -2.48 31.30 -50.03
CA ASN A 111 -3.82 31.17 -50.61
C ASN A 111 -4.96 31.55 -49.65
N PHE A 112 -4.72 32.52 -48.76
CA PHE A 112 -5.74 32.98 -47.83
C PHE A 112 -6.83 33.77 -48.57
N THR A 113 -8.07 33.27 -48.49
CA THR A 113 -9.25 33.91 -49.06
C THR A 113 -10.36 33.95 -48.01
N LEU A 114 -10.99 35.12 -47.89
CA LEU A 114 -12.13 35.33 -47.01
C LEU A 114 -13.34 35.65 -47.90
N GLY A 115 -14.29 34.72 -47.97
CA GLY A 115 -15.54 34.91 -48.67
C GLY A 115 -16.53 35.77 -47.86
N ASN A 116 -17.48 36.40 -48.55
CA ASN A 116 -18.50 37.25 -47.94
C ASN A 116 -19.36 36.53 -46.88
N ASN A 117 -19.41 35.20 -46.93
CA ASN A 117 -20.15 34.34 -45.99
C ASN A 117 -19.30 33.92 -44.76
N SER A 118 -18.23 34.64 -44.44
CA SER A 118 -17.27 34.26 -43.38
C SER A 118 -16.63 32.89 -43.58
N LEU A 119 -16.62 32.42 -44.85
CA LEU A 119 -15.93 31.21 -45.26
C LEU A 119 -14.46 31.54 -45.48
N ILE A 120 -13.59 30.84 -44.76
CA ILE A 120 -12.15 31.01 -44.87
C ILE A 120 -11.59 29.80 -45.62
N SER A 121 -10.76 30.07 -46.62
CA SER A 121 -9.92 29.05 -47.24
C SER A 121 -8.47 29.48 -47.18
N PHE A 122 -7.58 28.57 -46.79
CA PHE A 122 -6.15 28.81 -46.73
C PHE A 122 -5.38 27.50 -46.81
N THR A 123 -4.11 27.61 -47.21
CA THR A 123 -3.12 26.54 -47.08
C THR A 123 -2.03 27.04 -46.15
N SER A 124 -1.65 26.26 -45.14
CA SER A 124 -0.54 26.64 -44.27
C SER A 124 0.47 25.52 -44.13
N GLU A 125 1.73 25.90 -44.10
CA GLU A 125 2.87 25.03 -43.87
C GLU A 125 3.50 25.41 -42.53
N VAL A 126 3.66 24.42 -41.65
CA VAL A 126 4.18 24.62 -40.29
C VAL A 126 5.40 23.74 -40.10
N GLY A 127 6.56 24.37 -39.88
CA GLY A 127 7.78 23.69 -39.48
C GLY A 127 7.78 23.44 -37.98
N ILE A 128 7.86 22.18 -37.57
CA ILE A 128 7.85 21.74 -36.18
C ILE A 128 9.11 20.94 -35.91
N THR A 129 9.89 21.32 -34.91
CA THR A 129 11.00 20.52 -34.42
C THR A 129 10.60 19.79 -33.15
N ALA A 130 10.69 18.46 -33.21
CA ALA A 130 10.54 17.58 -32.08
C ALA A 130 11.93 17.20 -31.56
N ARG A 131 12.16 17.37 -30.26
CA ARG A 131 13.43 17.07 -29.61
C ARG A 131 13.22 16.05 -28.50
N ASN A 132 13.92 14.92 -28.59
CA ASN A 132 13.97 13.92 -27.54
C ASN A 132 15.18 14.20 -26.62
N PRO A 133 15.00 14.76 -25.41
CA PRO A 133 16.12 15.02 -24.51
C PRO A 133 16.63 13.74 -23.80
N ASN A 134 15.90 12.62 -23.90
CA ASN A 134 16.26 11.37 -23.22
C ASN A 134 17.45 10.69 -23.92
N LYS A 135 18.50 10.41 -23.15
CA LYS A 135 19.72 9.74 -23.64
C LYS A 135 19.64 8.21 -23.67
N LYS A 136 18.61 7.62 -23.05
CA LYS A 136 18.47 6.17 -22.85
C LYS A 136 17.15 5.60 -23.35
N MET A 137 16.29 6.44 -23.93
CA MET A 137 14.94 6.06 -24.38
C MET A 137 14.74 6.51 -25.82
N THR A 138 14.34 5.57 -26.66
CA THR A 138 13.83 5.81 -28.02
C THR A 138 12.32 6.04 -27.91
N LEU A 139 11.81 7.05 -28.58
CA LEU A 139 10.38 7.37 -28.62
C LEU A 139 9.84 7.06 -30.01
N SER A 140 8.81 6.23 -30.10
CA SER A 140 8.01 6.08 -31.32
C SER A 140 6.73 6.89 -31.18
N TYR A 141 6.39 7.62 -32.23
CA TYR A 141 5.16 8.38 -32.30
C TYR A 141 4.29 7.76 -33.40
N ASP A 142 3.28 6.99 -33.00
CA ASP A 142 2.44 6.24 -33.95
C ASP A 142 1.23 7.06 -34.44
N HIS A 143 0.77 8.00 -33.61
CA HIS A 143 -0.40 8.82 -33.93
C HIS A 143 -0.17 10.25 -33.46
N ILE A 144 0.03 11.15 -34.41
CA ILE A 144 0.24 12.57 -34.14
C ILE A 144 -0.75 13.36 -34.96
N GLN A 145 -1.66 14.02 -34.26
CA GLN A 145 -2.60 14.96 -34.85
C GLN A 145 -2.15 16.37 -34.51
N ALA A 146 -2.02 17.21 -35.54
CA ALA A 146 -1.79 18.63 -35.38
C ALA A 146 -3.09 19.35 -35.74
N VAL A 147 -3.45 20.35 -34.94
CA VAL A 147 -4.72 21.10 -35.10
C VAL A 147 -4.42 22.58 -35.02
N VAL A 148 -4.98 23.35 -35.95
CA VAL A 148 -4.90 24.81 -35.96
C VAL A 148 -6.24 25.36 -35.47
N PHE A 149 -6.16 26.14 -34.40
CA PHE A 149 -7.29 26.88 -33.85
C PHE A 149 -7.11 28.37 -34.07
N TYR A 150 -8.22 29.05 -34.36
CA TYR A 150 -8.30 30.50 -34.28
C TYR A 150 -9.33 30.88 -33.21
N LYS A 151 -8.85 31.50 -32.14
CA LYS A 151 -9.63 31.76 -30.92
C LYS A 151 -10.23 30.46 -30.36
N SER A 152 -11.53 30.24 -30.57
CA SER A 152 -12.28 29.05 -30.11
C SER A 152 -12.74 28.16 -31.27
N TRP A 153 -12.34 28.47 -32.50
CA TRP A 153 -12.78 27.78 -33.71
C TRP A 153 -11.65 26.93 -34.29
N LEU A 154 -11.96 25.67 -34.56
CA LEU A 154 -11.07 24.78 -35.30
C LEU A 154 -11.05 25.22 -36.76
N LEU A 155 -9.86 25.53 -37.27
CA LEU A 155 -9.69 25.96 -38.66
C LEU A 155 -9.36 24.78 -39.58
N SER A 156 -8.44 23.92 -39.15
CA SER A 156 -7.97 22.76 -39.90
C SER A 156 -7.23 21.82 -38.96
N ASP A 157 -7.26 20.53 -39.27
CA ASP A 157 -6.45 19.50 -38.65
C ASP A 157 -5.71 18.67 -39.70
N THR A 158 -4.58 18.10 -39.30
CA THR A 158 -3.76 17.27 -40.17
C THR A 158 -3.07 16.19 -39.35
N MET A 159 -2.73 15.10 -40.01
CA MET A 159 -2.04 13.97 -39.37
C MET A 159 -0.59 13.95 -39.84
N ILE A 160 0.33 13.97 -38.87
CA ILE A 160 1.76 13.89 -39.14
C ILE A 160 2.13 12.40 -39.27
N PRO A 161 2.91 12.00 -40.29
CA PRO A 161 3.36 10.62 -40.43
C PRO A 161 4.07 10.10 -39.19
N PRO A 162 3.90 8.82 -38.84
CA PRO A 162 4.59 8.22 -37.71
C PRO A 162 6.11 8.34 -37.86
N PHE A 163 6.80 8.66 -36.77
CA PHE A 163 8.26 8.72 -36.76
C PHE A 163 8.82 8.21 -35.44
N SER A 164 10.08 7.78 -35.50
CA SER A 164 10.81 7.29 -34.34
C SER A 164 12.02 8.17 -34.07
N GLN A 165 12.15 8.64 -32.83
CA GLN A 165 13.27 9.42 -32.35
C GLN A 165 14.18 8.55 -31.50
N GLY A 166 15.40 8.35 -31.99
CA GLY A 166 16.50 7.78 -31.21
C GLY A 166 16.88 8.63 -30.00
N THR A 167 17.94 8.21 -29.31
CA THR A 167 18.43 8.90 -28.11
C THR A 167 19.02 10.26 -28.45
N LYS A 168 18.65 11.29 -27.67
CA LYS A 168 19.15 12.67 -27.82
C LYS A 168 19.05 13.20 -29.26
N ASN A 169 17.98 12.83 -29.96
CA ASN A 169 17.76 13.19 -31.36
C ASN A 169 16.79 14.36 -31.51
N GLU A 170 16.97 15.10 -32.59
CA GLU A 170 16.13 16.22 -33.01
C GLU A 170 15.65 15.94 -34.43
N ILE A 171 14.35 16.01 -34.66
CA ILE A 171 13.75 15.78 -35.97
C ILE A 171 12.87 16.98 -36.30
N SER A 172 13.15 17.60 -37.44
CA SER A 172 12.28 18.61 -38.04
C SER A 172 11.23 17.95 -38.91
N LEU A 173 9.99 18.39 -38.74
CA LEU A 173 8.78 17.86 -39.35
C LEU A 173 8.05 19.02 -40.01
N THR A 174 7.39 18.74 -41.13
CA THR A 174 6.53 19.71 -41.80
C THR A 174 5.08 19.24 -41.68
N ALA A 175 4.23 20.06 -41.09
CA ALA A 175 2.80 19.84 -41.02
C ALA A 175 2.09 20.76 -42.01
N ASN A 176 1.39 20.15 -42.97
CA ASN A 176 0.62 20.86 -43.99
C ASN A 176 -0.86 20.86 -43.60
N PHE A 177 -1.45 22.03 -43.56
CA PHE A 177 -2.87 22.23 -43.28
C PHE A 177 -3.54 22.87 -44.48
N ALA A 178 -4.80 22.50 -44.68
CA ALA A 178 -5.67 23.13 -45.64
C ALA A 178 -7.05 23.31 -45.02
N ALA A 179 -7.60 24.51 -45.14
CA ALA A 179 -8.99 24.78 -44.87
C ALA A 179 -9.66 25.18 -46.18
N ALA A 180 -10.81 24.58 -46.47
CA ALA A 180 -11.65 24.93 -47.60
C ALA A 180 -13.06 25.25 -47.08
N GLY A 181 -13.37 26.53 -46.92
CA GLY A 181 -14.68 26.99 -46.48
C GLY A 181 -14.97 26.73 -44.99
N SER A 182 -13.99 26.85 -44.10
CA SER A 182 -14.28 26.82 -42.67
C SER A 182 -15.08 28.07 -42.28
N PHE A 183 -16.24 27.88 -41.65
CA PHE A 183 -17.14 28.96 -41.26
C PHE A 183 -16.63 29.60 -39.97
N LEU A 184 -16.27 30.88 -40.03
CA LEU A 184 -15.99 31.67 -38.84
C LEU A 184 -17.30 32.28 -38.37
N ASP A 185 -17.89 31.72 -37.31
CA ASP A 185 -19.08 32.32 -36.70
C ASP A 185 -18.72 33.72 -36.17
N ARG A 186 -19.32 34.74 -36.78
CA ARG A 186 -19.15 36.12 -36.31
C ARG A 186 -19.90 36.23 -34.98
N PRO A 187 -19.26 36.67 -33.89
CA PRO A 187 -20.00 36.96 -32.67
C PRO A 187 -21.09 37.96 -33.03
N ALA A 188 -22.35 37.58 -32.81
CA ALA A 188 -23.49 38.47 -32.96
C ALA A 188 -23.16 39.76 -32.21
N GLY A 189 -22.99 40.85 -32.96
CA GLY A 189 -22.65 42.14 -32.38
C GLY A 189 -23.72 42.52 -31.37
N TRP A 190 -23.33 42.74 -30.13
CA TRP A 190 -24.18 43.39 -29.15
C TRP A 190 -24.38 44.84 -29.58
N TYR A 191 -25.39 45.09 -30.42
CA TYR A 191 -25.94 46.42 -30.57
C TYR A 191 -26.62 46.79 -29.25
N LYS A 192 -25.95 47.59 -28.43
CA LYS A 192 -26.65 48.39 -27.42
C LYS A 192 -27.31 49.57 -28.15
N GLN A 193 -28.65 49.56 -28.17
CA GLN A 193 -29.46 50.77 -28.38
C GLN A 193 -29.28 51.73 -27.20
#